data_AF-A0A821W862-F1
#
_entry.id   AF-A0A821W862-F1
#
_cell.length_a   1.000
_cell.length_b   1.000
_cell.length_c   1.000
_cell.angle_alpha   90.00
_cell.angle_beta   90.00
_cell.angle_gamma   90.00
#
_symmetry.space_group_name_H-M   'P 1'
#
loop_
_entity.id
_entity.type
_entity.pdbx_description
1 polymer ?
#
loop_
_entity_poly.entity_id
_entity_poly.type
_entity_poly.pdbx_seq_one_letter_code
_entity_poly.pdbx_strand_id
1 'polypeptide(L)'
;NESCLRTEDIVDILRHEGHSIALVMIGGAHYYTDQLFDIETITRIAHEQGCCLEWDLAHAIGNVPLKLHDWQVDFAVWCTYMVNDRD
;
A
#
# COMPACT_ATOMS: atom_id res chain seq x y z
N ASN A 1 16.54 16.89 0.27
CA ASN A 1 15.61 16.63 1.38
C ASN A 1 14.30 16.22 0.73
N GLU A 2 13.95 14.95 0.78
CA GLU A 2 12.74 14.42 0.13
C GLU A 2 11.66 14.24 1.20
N SER A 3 10.42 14.59 0.84
CA SER A 3 9.26 14.49 1.74
C SER A 3 8.39 13.28 1.44
N CYS A 4 8.58 12.63 0.30
CA CYS A 4 7.82 11.46 -0.15
C CYS A 4 8.78 10.29 -0.43
N LEU A 5 8.29 9.06 -0.27
CA LEU A 5 9.04 7.86 -0.63
C LEU A 5 8.91 7.62 -2.14
N ARG A 6 9.92 7.09 -2.79
CA ARG A 6 9.79 6.69 -4.19
C ARG A 6 9.37 5.23 -4.27
N THR A 7 8.49 4.90 -5.21
CA THR A 7 8.08 3.50 -5.42
C THR A 7 9.28 2.62 -5.77
N GLU A 8 10.29 3.15 -6.49
CA GLU A 8 11.53 2.45 -6.82
C GLU A 8 12.29 1.99 -5.57
N ASP A 9 12.38 2.82 -4.52
CA ASP A 9 13.07 2.47 -3.28
C ASP A 9 12.35 1.31 -2.55
N ILE A 10 11.01 1.34 -2.54
CA ILE A 10 10.19 0.27 -1.94
C ILE A 10 10.37 -1.04 -2.72
N VAL A 11 10.34 -0.97 -4.06
CA VAL A 11 10.54 -2.12 -4.93
C VAL A 11 11.92 -2.71 -4.76
N ASP A 12 12.95 -1.88 -4.63
CA ASP A 12 14.32 -2.33 -4.41
C ASP A 12 14.46 -3.05 -3.06
N ILE A 13 13.90 -2.51 -1.98
CA ILE A 13 13.88 -3.19 -0.67
C ILE A 13 13.19 -4.55 -0.79
N LEU A 14 12.01 -4.62 -1.41
CA LEU A 14 11.30 -5.89 -1.57
C LEU A 14 12.13 -6.89 -2.38
N ARG A 15 12.76 -6.48 -3.48
CA ARG A 15 13.60 -7.36 -4.30
C ARG A 15 14.85 -7.85 -3.57
N HIS A 16 15.45 -7.03 -2.72
CA HIS A 16 16.67 -7.38 -2.01
C HIS A 16 16.40 -8.20 -0.74
N GLU A 17 15.33 -7.86 0.00
CA GLU A 17 15.09 -8.36 1.36
C GLU A 17 13.83 -9.20 1.48
N GLY A 18 12.97 -9.24 0.46
CA GLY A 18 11.63 -9.85 0.51
C GLY A 18 11.59 -11.30 0.95
N HIS A 19 12.59 -12.11 0.60
CA HIS A 19 12.72 -13.50 1.06
C HIS A 19 12.79 -13.66 2.60
N SER A 20 13.10 -12.58 3.33
CA SER A 20 13.16 -12.54 4.80
C SER A 20 11.96 -11.82 5.43
N ILE A 21 11.08 -11.23 4.61
CA ILE A 21 9.92 -10.44 5.04
C ILE A 21 8.69 -11.35 5.05
N ALA A 22 8.11 -11.57 6.23
CA ALA A 22 6.87 -12.32 6.35
C ALA A 22 5.63 -11.50 5.94
N LEU A 23 5.63 -10.21 6.30
CA LEU A 23 4.52 -9.29 6.06
C LEU A 23 5.04 -7.90 5.69
N VAL A 24 4.50 -7.35 4.61
CA VAL A 24 4.65 -5.93 4.24
C VAL A 24 3.39 -5.20 4.69
N MET A 25 3.56 -4.14 5.48
CA MET A 25 2.45 -3.30 5.96
C MET A 25 2.75 -1.85 5.59
N ILE A 26 1.88 -1.26 4.76
CA ILE A 26 2.07 0.09 4.23
C ILE A 26 0.72 0.81 4.08
N GLY A 27 0.71 2.12 4.28
CA GLY A 27 -0.50 2.92 4.08
C GLY A 27 -0.83 3.10 2.59
N GLY A 28 -2.09 3.08 2.21
CA GLY A 28 -2.52 3.40 0.84
C GLY A 28 -2.25 4.86 0.50
N ALA A 29 -2.53 5.76 1.44
CA ALA A 29 -2.15 7.17 1.38
C ALA A 29 -1.46 7.58 2.68
N HIS A 30 -0.34 8.30 2.58
CA HIS A 30 0.43 8.73 3.75
C HIS A 30 -0.23 9.94 4.44
N TYR A 31 -0.52 9.82 5.74
CA TYR A 31 -1.34 10.80 6.48
C TYR A 31 -0.80 12.24 6.52
N TYR A 32 0.52 12.43 6.41
CA TYR A 32 1.14 13.76 6.54
C TYR A 32 1.43 14.42 5.19
N THR A 33 1.70 13.61 4.17
CA THR A 33 2.18 14.09 2.86
C THR A 33 1.14 13.94 1.77
N ASP A 34 0.01 13.30 2.09
CA ASP A 34 -1.04 12.87 1.15
C ASP A 34 -0.50 12.03 -0.02
N GLN A 35 0.68 11.44 0.15
CA GLN A 35 1.28 10.61 -0.88
C GLN A 35 0.44 9.34 -1.05
N LEU A 36 -0.16 9.18 -2.23
CA LEU A 36 -0.76 7.92 -2.68
C LEU A 36 0.35 6.96 -3.13
N PHE A 37 0.39 5.77 -2.55
CA PHE A 37 1.32 4.72 -2.96
C PHE A 37 0.78 3.91 -4.14
N ASP A 38 1.68 3.36 -4.95
CA ASP A 38 1.34 2.50 -6.08
C ASP A 38 0.97 1.09 -5.58
N ILE A 39 -0.30 0.96 -5.18
CA ILE A 39 -0.84 -0.25 -4.55
C ILE A 39 -0.65 -1.48 -5.43
N GLU A 40 -0.95 -1.37 -6.72
CA GLU A 40 -0.87 -2.47 -7.69
C GLU A 40 0.57 -2.96 -7.85
N THR A 41 1.51 -2.03 -8.11
CA THR A 41 2.91 -2.39 -8.32
C THR A 41 3.53 -3.00 -7.07
N ILE A 42 3.31 -2.39 -5.90
CA ILE A 42 3.91 -2.85 -4.64
C ILE A 42 3.34 -4.22 -4.25
N THR A 43 2.03 -4.44 -4.40
CA THR A 43 1.40 -5.75 -4.14
C THR A 43 2.00 -6.84 -5.02
N ARG A 44 2.08 -6.60 -6.34
CA ARG A 44 2.68 -7.56 -7.28
C ARG A 44 4.13 -7.90 -6.92
N ILE A 45 4.96 -6.90 -6.60
CA ILE A 45 6.37 -7.14 -6.26
C ILE A 45 6.49 -7.89 -4.93
N ALA A 46 5.67 -7.57 -3.93
CA ALA A 46 5.65 -8.31 -2.66
C ALA A 46 5.32 -9.79 -2.88
N HIS A 47 4.31 -10.09 -3.70
CA HIS A 47 3.96 -11.46 -4.09
C HIS A 47 5.08 -12.18 -4.84
N GLU A 48 5.75 -11.51 -5.78
CA GLU A 48 6.91 -12.07 -6.49
C GLU A 48 8.03 -12.50 -5.55
N GLN A 49 8.13 -11.90 -4.37
CA GLN A 49 9.12 -12.22 -3.33
C GLN A 49 8.60 -13.19 -2.26
N GLY A 50 7.34 -13.65 -2.37
CA GLY A 50 6.70 -14.54 -1.42
C GLY A 50 6.23 -13.87 -0.13
N CYS A 51 6.18 -12.53 -0.10
CA CYS A 51 5.67 -11.77 1.04
C CYS A 51 4.13 -11.78 1.03
N CYS A 52 3.55 -11.80 2.22
CA CYS A 52 2.15 -11.38 2.40
C CYS A 52 2.09 -9.85 2.52
N LEU A 53 1.02 -9.22 2.05
CA LEU A 53 0.91 -7.76 2.02
C LEU A 53 -0.42 -7.23 2.54
N GLU A 54 -0.32 -6.28 3.47
CA GLU A 54 -1.42 -5.50 4.02
C GLU A 54 -1.36 -4.03 3.60
N TRP A 55 -2.53 -3.48 3.26
CA TRP A 55 -2.73 -2.04 3.12
C TRP A 55 -3.57 -1.43 4.27
N ASP A 56 -3.00 -0.43 4.95
CA ASP A 56 -3.78 0.50 5.78
C ASP A 56 -4.39 1.58 4.89
N LEU A 57 -5.70 1.51 4.68
CA LEU A 57 -6.45 2.39 3.81
C LEU A 57 -7.14 3.53 4.55
N ALA A 58 -6.83 3.79 5.83
CA ALA A 58 -7.51 4.80 6.64
C ALA A 58 -7.59 6.19 5.98
N HIS A 59 -6.58 6.56 5.18
CA HIS A 59 -6.55 7.83 4.42
C HIS A 59 -6.82 7.68 2.91
N ALA A 60 -6.97 6.46 2.40
CA ALA A 60 -7.21 6.18 0.98
C ALA A 60 -8.67 5.82 0.67
N ILE A 61 -9.32 5.04 1.55
CA ILE A 61 -10.69 4.58 1.36
C ILE A 61 -11.67 5.78 1.23
N GLY A 62 -12.55 5.74 0.22
CA GLY A 62 -13.47 6.85 -0.09
C GLY A 62 -12.82 8.08 -0.76
N ASN A 63 -11.49 8.20 -0.76
CA ASN A 63 -10.77 9.34 -1.34
C ASN A 63 -10.19 9.06 -2.73
N VAL A 64 -9.83 7.80 -3.01
CA VAL A 64 -9.26 7.39 -4.30
C VAL A 64 -9.92 6.10 -4.81
N PRO A 65 -9.93 5.85 -6.13
CA PRO A 65 -10.38 4.57 -6.67
C PRO A 65 -9.48 3.43 -6.19
N LEU A 66 -10.09 2.39 -5.63
CA LEU A 66 -9.40 1.21 -5.15
C LEU A 66 -9.95 -0.03 -5.84
N LYS A 67 -9.06 -0.88 -6.38
CA LYS A 67 -9.42 -2.14 -7.03
C LYS A 67 -8.78 -3.32 -6.30
N LEU A 68 -9.04 -3.44 -5.00
CA LEU A 68 -8.34 -4.38 -4.12
C LEU A 68 -8.37 -5.83 -4.63
N HIS A 69 -9.51 -6.27 -5.16
CA HIS A 69 -9.63 -7.61 -5.74
C HIS A 69 -8.79 -7.78 -7.02
N ASP A 70 -8.89 -6.83 -7.96
CA ASP A 70 -8.16 -6.88 -9.24
C ASP A 70 -6.65 -6.78 -9.02
N TRP A 71 -6.22 -6.01 -8.03
CA TRP A 71 -4.83 -5.84 -7.61
C TRP A 71 -4.31 -6.95 -6.70
N GLN A 72 -5.14 -7.96 -6.39
CA GLN A 72 -4.79 -9.10 -5.55
C GLN A 72 -4.28 -8.72 -4.15
N VAL A 73 -4.82 -7.69 -3.53
CA VAL A 73 -4.45 -7.33 -2.14
C VAL A 73 -4.84 -8.48 -1.19
N ASP A 74 -3.90 -8.95 -0.37
CA ASP A 74 -4.15 -10.08 0.54
C ASP A 74 -5.14 -9.70 1.63
N PHE A 75 -4.92 -8.55 2.28
CA PHE A 75 -5.88 -7.93 3.19
C PHE A 75 -5.67 -6.43 3.30
N ALA A 76 -6.73 -5.71 3.67
CA ALA A 76 -6.69 -4.29 3.90
C ALA A 76 -7.56 -3.93 5.10
N VAL A 77 -7.15 -2.90 5.83
CA VAL A 77 -7.88 -2.37 6.97
C VAL A 77 -8.16 -0.89 6.79
N TRP A 78 -9.24 -0.40 7.36
CA TRP A 78 -9.55 1.02 7.40
C TRP A 78 -10.48 1.33 8.57
N CYS A 79 -10.53 2.59 8.94
CA CYS A 79 -11.52 3.13 9.87
C CYS A 79 -12.69 3.76 9.13
N THR A 80 -13.88 3.79 9.73
CA THR A 80 -15.05 4.44 9.12
C THR A 80 -15.19 5.92 9.47
N TYR A 81 -14.60 6.39 10.56
CA TYR A 81 -14.74 7.78 11.03
C TYR A 81 -13.92 8.80 10.22
N MET A 82 -13.02 8.35 9.35
CA MET A 82 -12.25 9.21 8.42
C MET A 82 -12.65 9.00 6.95
N VAL A 83 -13.50 8.01 6.65
CA VAL A 83 -13.96 7.77 5.27
C VAL A 83 -14.77 8.97 4.83
N ASN A 84 -14.38 9.57 3.70
CA ASN A 84 -15.25 10.50 3.00
C ASN A 84 -16.22 9.67 2.15
N ASP A 85 -17.33 9.26 2.75
CA ASP A 85 -18.40 8.58 2.02
C ASP A 85 -19.13 9.64 1.21
N ARG A 86 -18.74 9.78 -0.06
CA ARG A 86 -19.48 10.57 -1.04
C ARG A 86 -20.20 9.58 -1.93
N ASP A 87 -21.43 9.25 -1.54
CA ASP A 87 -22.46 8.78 -2.47
C ASP A 87 -22.62 9.75 -3.64
#